data_AF-A0A2V6CPG7-F1
#
_entry.id   AF-A0A2V6CPG7-F1
#
_cell.length_a   1.000
_cell.length_b   1.000
_cell.length_c   1.000
_cell.angle_alpha   90.00
_cell.angle_beta   90.00
_cell.angle_gamma   90.00
#
_symmetry.space_group_name_H-M   'P 1'
#
loop_
_entity.id
_entity.type
_entity.pdbx_description
1 polymer ?
#
loop_
_entity_poly.entity_id
_entity_poly.type
_entity_poly.pdbx_seq_one_letter_code
_entity_poly.pdbx_strand_id
1 'polypeptide(L)'
;LIADLPIITDQVLIDGYIEPGSSPNTLANGDNAVILIEIDGSSPGIIDVLNIEAIGCTIRGLVINRAANPNAGRGIFIGAGAVACAIEGCFIGTDPTGTIARPNNYGIELNFYPTNRIGGTTPAARNIISGNAKTGISIVGASNSII
;
A
#
# COMPACT_ATOMS: atom_id res chain seq x y z
N LEU A 1 -5.95 -11.56 -19.99
CA LEU A 1 -6.97 -10.69 -19.39
C LEU A 1 -6.20 -9.66 -18.58
N ILE A 2 -6.20 -8.38 -18.98
CA ILE A 2 -5.34 -7.31 -18.44
C ILE A 2 -6.25 -6.22 -17.88
N ALA A 3 -7.09 -6.60 -16.90
CA ALA A 3 -7.97 -5.66 -16.24
C ALA A 3 -7.33 -5.26 -14.92
N ASP A 4 -7.33 -3.96 -14.64
CA ASP A 4 -6.97 -3.41 -13.33
C ASP A 4 -7.80 -4.11 -12.24
N LEU A 5 -7.26 -4.18 -11.03
CA LEU A 5 -8.10 -4.53 -9.89
C LEU A 5 -9.22 -3.47 -9.79
N PRO A 6 -10.47 -3.89 -9.56
CA PRO A 6 -11.59 -2.96 -9.50
C PRO A 6 -11.36 -1.94 -8.38
N ILE A 7 -11.89 -0.73 -8.59
CA ILE A 7 -11.90 0.32 -7.58
C ILE A 7 -12.65 -0.20 -6.34
N ILE A 8 -12.06 0.00 -5.17
CA ILE A 8 -12.67 -0.33 -3.89
C ILE A 8 -13.63 0.81 -3.54
N THR A 9 -14.93 0.57 -3.76
CA THR A 9 -16.02 1.54 -3.53
C THR A 9 -16.81 1.28 -2.26
N ASP A 10 -16.65 0.10 -1.66
CA ASP A 10 -17.25 -0.27 -0.38
C ASP A 10 -16.16 -0.52 0.66
N GLN A 11 -16.52 -0.41 1.94
CA GLN A 11 -15.59 -0.68 3.03
C GLN A 11 -15.09 -2.12 2.96
N VAL A 12 -13.76 -2.29 2.97
CA VAL A 12 -13.13 -3.61 2.99
C VAL A 12 -12.02 -3.70 4.02
N LEU A 13 -11.86 -4.91 4.57
CA LEU A 13 -10.62 -5.35 5.21
C LEU A 13 -9.90 -6.28 4.24
N ILE A 14 -8.74 -5.87 3.75
CA ILE A 14 -7.82 -6.74 3.02
C ILE A 14 -6.68 -7.06 3.97
N ASP A 15 -6.70 -8.27 4.52
CA ASP A 15 -5.72 -8.73 5.49
C ASP A 15 -4.92 -9.90 4.94
N GLY A 16 -3.73 -9.62 4.41
CA GLY A 16 -2.81 -10.65 3.93
C GLY A 16 -2.18 -11.48 5.04
N TYR A 17 -2.30 -11.08 6.32
CA TYR A 17 -1.83 -11.89 7.45
C TYR A 17 -2.73 -13.10 7.75
N ILE A 18 -3.86 -13.25 7.06
CA ILE A 18 -4.69 -14.46 7.16
C ILE A 18 -4.14 -15.61 6.31
N GLU A 19 -3.16 -15.35 5.43
CA GLU A 19 -2.52 -16.39 4.64
C GLU A 19 -1.68 -17.31 5.55
N PRO A 20 -1.88 -18.63 5.53
CA PRO A 20 -1.11 -19.55 6.35
C PRO A 20 0.41 -19.39 6.15
N GLY A 21 1.13 -19.14 7.23
CA GLY A 21 2.57 -18.94 7.22
C GLY A 21 3.02 -17.48 7.11
N SER A 22 2.09 -16.55 6.90
CA SER A 22 2.36 -15.12 7.08
C SER A 22 2.38 -14.74 8.56
N SER A 23 3.07 -13.65 8.90
CA SER A 23 3.11 -13.13 10.28
C SER A 23 3.44 -11.64 10.30
N PRO A 24 2.76 -10.83 11.15
CA PRO A 24 3.10 -9.42 11.31
C PRO A 24 4.44 -9.23 12.02
N ASN A 25 5.06 -8.06 11.83
CA ASN A 25 6.25 -7.69 12.57
C ASN A 25 5.96 -7.63 14.09
N THR A 26 6.82 -8.26 14.87
CA THR A 26 6.76 -8.28 16.35
C THR A 26 7.95 -7.60 17.01
N LEU A 27 8.98 -7.23 16.24
CA LEU A 27 10.21 -6.65 16.78
C LEU A 27 10.03 -5.16 17.12
N ALA A 28 10.49 -4.77 18.31
CA ALA A 28 10.55 -3.36 18.69
C ALA A 28 11.49 -2.58 17.74
N ASN A 29 12.61 -3.19 17.36
CA ASN A 29 13.61 -2.66 16.44
C ASN A 29 13.86 -3.67 15.31
N GLY A 30 13.77 -3.21 14.06
CA GLY A 30 13.90 -4.05 12.88
C GLY A 30 12.55 -4.59 12.40
N ASP A 31 12.63 -5.59 11.52
CA ASP A 31 11.47 -6.21 10.89
C ASP A 31 11.65 -7.73 10.80
N ASN A 32 10.60 -8.46 11.18
CA ASN A 32 10.47 -9.91 11.00
C ASN A 32 9.10 -10.29 10.42
N ALA A 33 8.44 -9.35 9.73
CA ALA A 33 7.20 -9.67 9.06
C ALA A 33 7.47 -10.75 7.99
N VAL A 34 6.56 -11.70 7.89
CA VAL A 34 6.51 -12.66 6.79
C VAL A 34 5.27 -12.31 6.01
N ILE A 35 5.44 -11.72 4.83
CA ILE A 35 4.35 -11.37 3.93
C ILE A 35 4.41 -12.31 2.74
N LEU A 36 3.31 -13.03 2.49
CA LEU A 36 3.24 -14.05 1.42
C LEU A 36 2.41 -13.62 0.22
N ILE A 37 1.50 -12.65 0.41
CA ILE A 37 0.64 -12.16 -0.67
C ILE A 37 1.30 -10.96 -1.34
N GLU A 38 1.69 -11.16 -2.61
CA GLU A 38 2.25 -10.13 -3.47
C GLU A 38 1.26 -9.77 -4.58
N ILE A 39 0.95 -8.47 -4.69
CA ILE A 39 0.16 -7.91 -5.78
C ILE A 39 1.11 -7.21 -6.75
N ASP A 40 1.34 -7.85 -7.89
CA ASP A 40 2.25 -7.41 -8.94
C ASP A 40 1.57 -6.45 -9.93
N GLY A 41 2.03 -5.19 -9.94
CA GLY A 41 1.58 -4.11 -10.81
C GLY A 41 2.30 -4.01 -12.16
N SER A 42 3.08 -5.01 -12.57
CA SER A 42 3.92 -4.96 -13.78
C SER A 42 3.17 -4.88 -15.11
N SER A 43 1.85 -5.07 -15.10
CA SER A 43 1.06 -4.91 -16.32
C SER A 43 1.06 -3.44 -16.79
N PRO A 44 1.37 -3.17 -18.07
CA PRO A 44 1.55 -1.80 -18.56
C PRO A 44 0.28 -0.94 -18.50
N GLY A 45 -0.90 -1.54 -18.41
CA GLY A 45 -2.18 -0.85 -18.25
C GLY A 45 -2.46 -0.36 -16.82
N ILE A 46 -1.82 -0.94 -15.81
CA ILE A 46 -2.13 -0.66 -14.40
C ILE A 46 -1.64 0.73 -14.02
N ILE A 47 -2.58 1.64 -13.78
CA ILE A 47 -2.28 2.98 -13.26
C ILE A 47 -2.01 2.92 -11.76
N ASP A 48 -2.89 2.23 -11.04
CA ASP A 48 -2.85 2.03 -9.59
C ASP A 48 -3.01 0.53 -9.30
N VAL A 49 -2.12 -0.07 -8.51
CA VAL A 49 -2.29 -1.50 -8.16
C VAL A 49 -3.53 -1.69 -7.30
N LEU A 50 -3.72 -0.80 -6.32
CA LEU A 50 -4.96 -0.69 -5.55
C LEU A 50 -5.47 0.74 -5.61
N ASN A 51 -6.74 0.89 -5.98
CA ASN A 51 -7.46 2.16 -5.98
C ASN A 51 -8.57 2.13 -4.92
N ILE A 52 -8.45 2.98 -3.91
CA ILE A 52 -9.36 3.06 -2.76
C ILE A 52 -10.16 4.36 -2.84
N GLU A 53 -11.47 4.23 -2.95
CA GLU A 53 -12.44 5.34 -2.94
C GLU A 53 -13.51 5.16 -1.85
N ALA A 54 -13.33 4.19 -0.95
CA ALA A 54 -14.28 3.86 0.09
C ALA A 54 -13.80 4.28 1.49
N ILE A 55 -14.75 4.58 2.36
CA ILE A 55 -14.50 4.98 3.76
C ILE A 55 -14.16 3.76 4.61
N GLY A 56 -13.20 3.90 5.52
CA GLY A 56 -12.93 2.94 6.59
C GLY A 56 -12.24 1.65 6.14
N CYS A 57 -11.58 1.66 4.99
CA CYS A 57 -10.84 0.50 4.51
C CYS A 57 -9.60 0.24 5.36
N THR A 58 -9.26 -1.03 5.55
CA THR A 58 -7.98 -1.43 6.13
C THR A 58 -7.26 -2.37 5.16
N ILE A 59 -6.06 -1.98 4.76
CA ILE A 59 -5.19 -2.78 3.90
C ILE A 59 -3.94 -3.13 4.70
N ARG A 60 -3.67 -4.43 4.87
CA ARG A 60 -2.53 -4.87 5.66
C ARG A 60 -1.92 -6.17 5.19
N GLY A 61 -0.62 -6.35 5.48
CA GLY A 61 0.10 -7.61 5.24
C GLY A 61 0.21 -7.97 3.77
N LEU A 62 0.39 -6.97 2.90
CA LEU A 62 0.55 -7.16 1.45
C LEU A 62 1.90 -6.62 0.99
N VAL A 63 2.45 -7.27 -0.05
CA VAL A 63 3.51 -6.70 -0.88
C VAL A 63 2.86 -6.09 -2.12
N ILE A 64 3.17 -4.82 -2.41
CA ILE A 64 2.59 -4.09 -3.55
C ILE A 64 3.72 -3.41 -4.33
N ASN A 65 3.94 -3.84 -5.57
CA ASN A 65 5.15 -3.46 -6.29
C ASN A 65 5.00 -3.50 -7.82
N ARG A 66 6.07 -3.08 -8.52
CA ARG A 66 6.20 -3.12 -9.99
C ARG A 66 5.22 -2.25 -10.78
N ALA A 67 4.49 -1.33 -10.14
CA ALA A 67 3.62 -0.37 -10.84
C ALA A 67 4.44 0.70 -11.57
N ALA A 68 4.80 0.43 -12.83
CA ALA A 68 5.72 1.27 -13.60
C ALA A 68 5.03 2.07 -14.73
N ASN A 69 3.69 2.14 -14.75
CA ASN A 69 2.96 2.87 -15.80
C ASN A 69 3.46 4.33 -15.90
N PRO A 70 3.82 4.81 -17.12
CA PRO A 70 4.48 6.10 -17.29
C PRO A 70 3.61 7.29 -16.89
N ASN A 71 2.28 7.15 -16.92
CA ASN A 71 1.35 8.22 -16.57
C ASN A 71 1.19 8.38 -15.05
N ALA A 72 1.25 7.28 -14.28
CA ALA A 72 1.23 7.32 -12.82
C ALA A 72 2.13 6.22 -12.26
N GLY A 73 1.65 4.97 -12.20
CA GLY A 73 2.37 3.81 -11.67
C GLY A 73 2.39 3.81 -10.14
N ARG A 74 1.21 3.79 -9.52
CA ARG A 74 1.07 3.90 -8.06
C ARG A 74 0.86 2.52 -7.44
N GLY A 75 1.54 2.24 -6.34
CA GLY A 75 1.25 1.06 -5.54
C GLY A 75 -0.17 1.15 -4.96
N ILE A 76 -0.42 2.18 -4.16
CA ILE A 76 -1.75 2.45 -3.60
C ILE A 76 -2.15 3.88 -3.93
N PHE A 77 -3.34 4.04 -4.50
CA PHE A 77 -4.00 5.31 -4.65
C PHE A 77 -5.15 5.42 -3.63
N ILE A 78 -5.10 6.47 -2.80
CA ILE A 78 -6.14 6.84 -1.84
C ILE A 78 -6.84 8.07 -2.39
N GLY A 79 -8.02 7.85 -2.97
CA GLY A 79 -8.80 8.85 -3.66
C GLY A 79 -9.70 9.68 -2.76
N ALA A 80 -10.54 10.51 -3.39
CA ALA A 80 -11.36 11.51 -2.73
C ALA A 80 -12.44 10.93 -1.81
N GLY A 81 -12.94 9.73 -2.12
CA GLY A 81 -13.92 9.04 -1.28
C GLY A 81 -13.31 8.31 -0.08
N ALA A 82 -11.98 8.14 -0.06
CA ALA A 82 -11.30 7.38 0.98
C ALA A 82 -11.02 8.23 2.22
N VAL A 83 -11.84 8.01 3.25
CA VAL A 83 -11.74 8.64 4.57
C VAL A 83 -11.50 7.59 5.63
N ALA A 84 -10.72 7.91 6.67
CA ALA A 84 -10.46 7.03 7.81
C ALA A 84 -9.92 5.64 7.42
N CYS A 85 -9.17 5.55 6.32
CA CYS A 85 -8.53 4.32 5.89
C CYS A 85 -7.20 4.10 6.61
N ALA A 86 -6.81 2.84 6.76
CA ALA A 86 -5.56 2.43 7.36
C ALA A 86 -4.75 1.54 6.40
N ILE A 87 -3.49 1.92 6.17
CA ILE A 87 -2.51 1.09 5.45
C ILE A 87 -1.44 0.67 6.46
N GLU A 88 -1.35 -0.62 6.78
CA GLU A 88 -0.58 -1.10 7.94
C GLU A 88 0.22 -2.37 7.63
N GLY A 89 1.48 -2.44 8.06
CA GLY A 89 2.26 -3.67 7.93
C GLY A 89 2.43 -4.16 6.48
N CYS A 90 2.46 -3.25 5.51
CA CYS A 90 2.65 -3.56 4.08
C CYS A 90 4.07 -3.25 3.62
N PHE A 91 4.54 -3.98 2.60
CA PHE A 91 5.80 -3.72 1.90
C PHE A 91 5.50 -3.14 0.51
N ILE A 92 5.92 -1.92 0.24
CA ILE A 92 5.50 -1.13 -0.93
C ILE A 92 6.73 -0.64 -1.69
N GLY A 93 6.92 -1.17 -2.90
CA GLY A 93 8.08 -0.88 -3.76
C GLY A 93 9.28 -1.83 -3.57
N THR A 94 9.12 -2.87 -2.76
CA THR A 94 10.12 -3.92 -2.52
C THR A 94 9.56 -5.30 -2.84
N ASP A 95 10.42 -6.31 -2.81
CA ASP A 95 10.02 -7.72 -2.78
C ASP A 95 9.49 -8.12 -1.38
N PRO A 96 9.00 -9.37 -1.22
CA PRO A 96 8.45 -9.83 0.05
C PRO A 96 9.40 -9.87 1.24
N THR A 97 10.72 -9.80 1.02
CA THR A 97 11.70 -9.68 2.12
C THR A 97 11.93 -8.24 2.54
N GLY A 98 11.38 -7.25 1.80
CA GLY A 98 11.57 -5.83 2.10
C GLY A 98 12.94 -5.28 1.72
N THR A 99 13.78 -6.07 1.04
CA THR A 99 15.21 -5.75 0.85
C THR A 99 15.61 -5.56 -0.61
N ILE A 100 14.89 -6.12 -1.57
CA ILE A 100 15.15 -5.94 -2.99
C ILE A 100 14.13 -4.98 -3.59
N ALA A 101 14.62 -3.93 -4.26
CA ALA A 101 13.74 -2.98 -4.93
C ALA A 101 12.94 -3.64 -6.06
N ARG A 102 11.63 -3.39 -6.05
CA ARG A 102 10.64 -3.75 -7.07
C ARG A 102 9.78 -2.51 -7.31
N PRO A 103 10.30 -1.51 -8.03
CA PRO A 103 9.77 -0.15 -7.97
C PRO A 103 8.32 -0.08 -8.45
N ASN A 104 7.47 0.58 -7.65
CA ASN A 104 6.40 1.41 -8.20
C ASN A 104 6.99 2.76 -8.61
N ASN A 105 6.34 3.54 -9.46
CA ASN A 105 6.70 4.95 -9.62
C ASN A 105 6.38 5.71 -8.33
N TYR A 106 5.17 5.54 -7.80
CA TYR A 106 4.75 6.10 -6.51
C TYR A 106 4.40 4.96 -5.55
N GLY A 107 4.87 5.00 -4.31
CA GLY A 107 4.49 3.99 -3.32
C GLY A 107 3.01 4.12 -2.93
N ILE A 108 2.69 5.21 -2.23
CA ILE A 108 1.32 5.61 -1.89
C ILE A 108 1.09 7.04 -2.36
N GLU A 109 -0.02 7.30 -3.04
CA GLU A 109 -0.51 8.65 -3.31
C GLU A 109 -1.84 8.87 -2.61
N LEU A 110 -2.00 10.04 -1.98
CA LEU A 110 -3.20 10.47 -1.28
C LEU A 110 -3.71 11.77 -1.88
N ASN A 111 -4.94 11.76 -2.39
CA ASN A 111 -5.60 12.92 -2.99
C ASN A 111 -6.79 13.38 -2.15
N PHE A 112 -6.61 14.52 -1.48
CA PHE A 112 -7.61 15.18 -0.63
C PHE A 112 -8.15 14.32 0.54
N TYR A 113 -8.66 15.00 1.57
CA TYR A 113 -9.44 14.49 2.72
C TYR A 113 -8.69 13.95 3.96
N PRO A 114 -9.26 14.18 5.17
CA PRO A 114 -8.58 13.99 6.44
C PRO A 114 -8.71 12.59 7.04
N THR A 115 -7.79 12.27 7.95
CA THR A 115 -7.81 11.12 8.88
C THR A 115 -7.39 9.76 8.34
N ASN A 116 -6.82 9.68 7.14
CA ASN A 116 -6.15 8.47 6.68
C ASN A 116 -4.86 8.24 7.48
N ARG A 117 -4.55 6.97 7.75
CA ARG A 117 -3.38 6.54 8.52
C ARG A 117 -2.51 5.61 7.68
N ILE A 118 -1.24 5.96 7.54
CA ILE A 118 -0.23 5.15 6.88
C ILE A 118 0.72 4.65 7.97
N GLY A 119 0.37 3.52 8.56
CA GLY A 119 1.14 2.86 9.61
C GLY A 119 0.57 3.04 11.00
N GLY A 120 1.43 2.99 12.02
CA GLY A 120 1.01 3.10 13.41
C GLY A 120 2.15 2.93 14.41
N THR A 121 1.83 3.03 15.69
CA THR A 121 2.82 2.98 16.78
C THR A 121 3.26 1.58 17.16
N THR A 122 2.50 0.55 16.78
CA THR A 122 2.85 -0.85 17.02
C THR A 122 3.79 -1.38 15.93
N PRO A 123 4.70 -2.33 16.24
CA PRO A 123 5.53 -2.97 15.21
C PRO A 123 4.72 -3.52 14.03
N ALA A 124 3.60 -4.17 14.30
CA ALA A 124 2.72 -4.78 13.30
C ALA A 124 2.08 -3.78 12.32
N ALA A 125 2.01 -2.50 12.69
CA ALA A 125 1.45 -1.46 11.83
C ALA A 125 2.50 -0.82 10.92
N ARG A 126 3.80 -1.02 11.15
CA ARG A 126 4.87 -0.36 10.40
C ARG A 126 4.92 -0.85 8.95
N ASN A 127 4.85 0.07 8.01
CA ASN A 127 5.05 -0.23 6.60
C ASN A 127 6.54 -0.13 6.23
N ILE A 128 6.98 -0.93 5.26
CA ILE A 128 8.22 -0.68 4.52
C ILE A 128 7.84 -0.03 3.20
N ILE A 129 8.16 1.25 3.03
CA ILE A 129 7.90 2.00 1.79
C ILE A 129 9.25 2.44 1.24
N SER A 130 9.82 1.61 0.36
CA SER A 130 11.19 1.77 -0.14
C SER A 130 11.29 1.28 -1.58
N GLY A 131 12.39 1.59 -2.26
CA GLY A 131 12.65 1.09 -3.62
C GLY A 131 11.72 1.61 -4.72
N ASN A 132 10.86 2.59 -4.44
CA ASN A 132 10.02 3.26 -5.43
C ASN A 132 10.86 4.19 -6.34
N ALA A 133 10.51 4.29 -7.63
CA ALA A 133 11.28 4.99 -8.65
C ALA A 133 11.11 6.52 -8.65
N LYS A 134 9.99 7.04 -8.12
CA LYS A 134 9.77 8.48 -7.91
C LYS A 134 9.60 8.76 -6.42
N THR A 135 8.37 8.79 -5.91
CA THR A 135 8.07 9.23 -4.54
C THR A 135 7.56 8.05 -3.71
N GLY A 136 8.04 7.91 -2.47
CA GLY A 136 7.53 6.90 -1.53
C GLY A 136 6.07 7.18 -1.13
N ILE A 137 5.82 8.35 -0.56
CA ILE A 137 4.46 8.83 -0.22
C ILE A 137 4.26 10.23 -0.84
N SER A 138 3.25 10.37 -1.69
CA SER A 138 2.83 11.62 -2.31
C SER A 138 1.52 12.10 -1.70
N ILE A 139 1.46 13.34 -1.25
CA ILE A 139 0.26 13.93 -0.62
C ILE A 139 -0.16 15.15 -1.42
N VAL A 140 -1.37 15.12 -1.98
CA VAL A 140 -1.92 16.21 -2.77
C VAL A 140 -3.23 16.66 -2.15
N GLY A 141 -3.27 17.88 -1.62
CA GLY A 141 -4.50 18.47 -1.08
C GLY A 141 -5.05 17.85 0.22
N ALA A 142 -4.28 17.00 0.92
CA ALA A 142 -4.73 16.39 2.17
C ALA A 142 -4.57 17.33 3.38
N SER A 143 -5.53 17.26 4.30
CA SER A 143 -5.50 17.91 5.61
C SER A 143 -5.54 16.82 6.67
N ASN A 144 -4.70 16.79 7.71
CA ASN A 144 -4.79 15.81 8.82
C ASN A 144 -4.57 14.32 8.48
N SER A 145 -3.58 13.97 7.65
CA SER A 145 -3.11 12.57 7.51
C SER A 145 -2.01 12.27 8.54
N ILE A 146 -2.00 11.03 9.07
CA ILE A 146 -0.94 10.54 9.96
C ILE A 146 -0.08 9.53 9.18
N ILE A 147 1.24 9.73 9.21
CA ILE A 147 2.27 8.88 8.62
C ILE A 147 3.17 8.39 9.76
#